data_AF-A0A834NPR3-F1
#
_entry.id   AF-A0A834NPR3-F1
#
_cell.length_a   1.000
_cell.length_b   1.000
_cell.length_c   1.000
_cell.angle_alpha   90.00
_cell.angle_beta   90.00
_cell.angle_gamma   90.00
#
_symmetry.space_group_name_H-M   'P 1'
#
loop_
_entity.id
_entity.type
_entity.pdbx_description
1 polymer ?
#
loop_
_entity_poly.entity_id
_entity_poly.type
_entity_poly.pdbx_seq_one_letter_code
_entity_poly.pdbx_strand_id
1 'polypeptide(L)'
;MEMFGLTLTGYGNYFTETLNKDYQEPVILPNIKEILEERLRRHKNRSFSEVYNKLDPILGTTDGFSYGSNERMYLQRKKGLWKPVGPTDMYRIPTTRAQEIGFWTKDSLLSEANWFKSTKNYGQRYSEMTNIFHKLRLADPLAVL
;
A
#
# COMPACT_ATOMS: atom_id res chain seq x y z
N MET A 1 -17.36 14.52 19.48
CA MET A 1 -17.58 14.83 18.06
C MET A 1 -18.86 14.09 17.68
N GLU A 2 -20.00 14.75 17.85
CA GLU A 2 -21.33 14.18 17.60
C GLU A 2 -21.79 14.58 16.20
N MET A 3 -21.86 13.61 15.29
CA MET A 3 -22.71 13.73 14.10
C MET A 3 -22.88 12.34 13.49
N PHE A 4 -23.88 11.60 13.95
CA PHE A 4 -24.46 10.50 13.18
C PHE A 4 -25.97 10.54 13.39
N GLY A 5 -26.70 10.65 12.27
CA GLY A 5 -28.15 10.81 12.27
C GLY A 5 -28.85 9.71 13.06
N LEU A 6 -29.87 10.10 13.82
CA LEU A 6 -30.77 9.17 14.48
C LEU A 6 -31.44 8.28 13.42
N THR A 7 -31.07 7.01 13.36
CA THR A 7 -31.85 6.00 12.65
C THR A 7 -32.93 5.46 13.58
N LEU A 8 -34.01 4.90 13.03
CA LEU A 8 -35.11 4.29 13.79
C LEU A 8 -34.65 3.24 14.83
N THR A 9 -33.41 2.75 14.71
CA THR A 9 -32.79 1.73 15.56
C THR A 9 -31.61 2.23 16.42
N GLY A 10 -31.34 3.54 16.45
CA GLY A 10 -30.29 4.16 17.27
C GLY A 10 -29.24 4.95 16.48
N TYR A 11 -28.09 5.22 17.12
CA TYR A 11 -26.96 5.88 16.48
C TYR A 11 -26.27 4.93 15.51
N GLY A 12 -26.31 5.25 14.22
CA GLY A 12 -25.54 4.52 13.21
C GLY A 12 -24.05 4.74 13.42
N ASN A 13 -23.27 3.66 13.39
CA ASN A 13 -21.81 3.76 13.37
C ASN A 13 -21.35 3.60 11.93
N TYR A 14 -21.11 4.75 11.28
CA TYR A 14 -20.70 4.82 9.88
C TYR A 14 -19.49 3.93 9.56
N PHE A 15 -18.52 3.80 10.47
CA PHE A 15 -17.35 2.95 10.23
C PHE A 15 -17.70 1.46 10.18
N THR A 16 -18.64 1.01 11.03
CA THR A 16 -19.11 -0.38 10.99
C THR A 16 -20.00 -0.67 9.78
N GLU A 17 -20.75 0.33 9.30
CA GLU A 17 -21.65 0.19 8.15
C GLU A 17 -20.91 0.22 6.80
N THR A 18 -19.75 0.88 6.77
CA THR A 18 -18.88 0.98 5.60
C THR A 18 -17.92 -0.18 5.47
N LEU A 19 -17.57 -0.85 6.58
CA LEU A 19 -16.74 -2.05 6.55
C LEU A 19 -17.43 -3.17 5.78
N ASN A 20 -16.67 -3.90 4.96
CA ASN A 20 -17.16 -5.14 4.38
C ASN A 20 -17.36 -6.17 5.51
N LYS A 21 -18.53 -6.81 5.56
CA LYS A 21 -18.86 -7.79 6.60
C LYS A 21 -18.02 -9.05 6.51
N ASP A 22 -17.58 -9.39 5.30
CA ASP A 22 -16.77 -10.58 5.03
C ASP A 22 -15.27 -10.31 5.24
N TYR A 23 -14.90 -9.05 5.47
CA TYR A 23 -13.50 -8.69 5.69
C TYR A 23 -13.06 -9.13 7.08
N GLN A 24 -12.07 -10.03 7.10
CA GLN A 24 -11.32 -10.39 8.30
C GLN A 24 -9.89 -9.88 8.15
N GLU A 25 -9.42 -9.15 9.16
CA GLU A 25 -8.05 -8.64 9.15
C GLU A 25 -7.10 -9.84 9.21
N PRO A 26 -6.22 -10.02 8.20
CA PRO A 26 -5.35 -11.17 8.16
C PRO A 26 -4.34 -11.03 9.30
N VAL A 27 -4.46 -11.91 10.30
CA VAL A 27 -3.51 -12.02 11.41
C VAL A 27 -2.26 -12.71 10.87
N ILE A 28 -1.51 -11.99 10.03
CA ILE A 28 -0.18 -12.42 9.61
C ILE A 28 0.74 -12.02 10.75
N LEU A 29 0.83 -12.90 11.75
CA LEU A 29 1.90 -12.85 12.73
C LEU A 29 3.05 -13.71 12.17
N PRO A 30 3.95 -13.18 11.30
CA PRO A 30 5.16 -13.92 11.09
C PRO A 30 5.85 -13.97 12.45
N ASN A 31 6.11 -15.18 12.95
CA ASN A 31 6.76 -15.33 14.24
C ASN A 31 8.09 -14.57 14.13
N ILE A 32 8.28 -13.54 14.96
CA ILE A 32 9.48 -12.70 14.93
C ILE A 32 10.73 -13.58 15.01
N LYS A 33 10.60 -14.71 15.71
CA LYS A 33 11.60 -15.78 15.78
C LYS A 33 11.98 -16.35 14.40
N GLU A 34 11.01 -16.66 13.54
CA GLU A 34 11.28 -17.21 12.19
C GLU A 34 11.98 -16.19 11.29
N ILE A 35 11.54 -14.93 11.32
CA ILE A 35 12.20 -13.84 10.58
C ILE A 35 13.64 -13.63 11.10
N LEU A 36 13.81 -13.68 12.42
CA LEU A 36 15.11 -13.53 13.07
C LEU A 36 16.04 -14.70 12.71
N GLU A 37 15.55 -15.93 12.76
CA GLU A 37 16.29 -17.14 12.38
C GLU A 37 16.70 -17.11 10.91
N GLU A 38 15.80 -16.72 10.00
CA GLU A 38 16.12 -16.59 8.58
C GLU A 38 17.17 -15.50 8.32
N ARG A 39 17.09 -14.36 9.02
CA ARG A 39 18.08 -13.28 8.92
C ARG A 39 19.44 -13.68 9.49
N LEU A 40 19.47 -14.37 10.63
CA LEU A 40 20.71 -14.91 11.21
C LEU A 40 21.37 -15.91 10.24
N ARG A 41 20.58 -16.76 9.56
CA ARG A 41 21.10 -17.66 8.51
C ARG A 41 21.70 -16.92 7.33
N ARG A 42 21.08 -15.80 6.89
CA ARG A 42 21.58 -14.97 5.78
C ARG A 42 22.81 -14.12 6.14
N HIS A 43 23.00 -13.81 7.42
CA HIS A 43 24.10 -12.97 7.91
C HIS A 43 24.97 -13.68 8.96
N LYS A 44 25.56 -14.82 8.59
CA LYS A 44 26.41 -15.65 9.47
C LYS A 44 27.59 -14.91 10.13
N ASN A 45 28.07 -13.83 9.52
CA ASN A 45 29.27 -13.10 9.97
C ASN A 45 28.95 -11.87 10.84
N ARG A 46 27.69 -11.62 11.18
CA ARG A 46 27.28 -10.48 12.02
C ARG A 46 26.89 -10.95 13.40
N SER A 47 27.14 -10.12 14.40
CA SER A 47 26.72 -10.44 15.77
C SER A 47 25.19 -10.40 15.88
N PHE A 48 24.65 -11.18 16.83
CA PHE A 48 23.20 -11.19 17.09
C PHE A 48 22.67 -9.77 17.35
N SER A 49 23.39 -8.96 18.12
CA SER A 49 23.02 -7.57 18.43
C SER A 49 23.01 -6.65 17.20
N GLU A 50 23.91 -6.84 16.23
CA GLU A 50 23.90 -6.10 14.95
C GLU A 50 22.72 -6.47 14.06
N VAL A 51 22.31 -7.74 14.08
CA VAL A 51 21.13 -8.23 13.35
C VAL A 51 19.84 -7.79 14.06
N TYR A 52 19.85 -7.81 15.39
CA TYR A 52 18.72 -7.48 16.26
C TYR A 52 18.41 -5.99 16.32
N ASN A 53 19.40 -5.08 16.30
CA ASN A 53 19.15 -3.63 16.26
C ASN A 53 18.39 -3.16 15.00
N LYS A 54 18.26 -4.01 13.97
CA LYS A 54 17.42 -3.78 12.79
C LYS A 54 16.00 -4.37 12.91
N LEU A 55 15.77 -5.25 13.88
CA LEU A 55 14.45 -5.69 14.28
C LEU A 55 13.96 -4.72 15.34
N ASP A 56 12.88 -4.02 15.03
CA ASP A 56 12.37 -3.00 15.94
C ASP A 56 11.40 -3.66 16.94
N PRO A 57 11.81 -3.83 18.21
CA PRO A 57 10.99 -4.51 19.21
C PRO A 57 9.70 -3.73 19.52
N ILE A 58 9.63 -2.43 19.19
CA ILE A 58 8.43 -1.59 19.35
C ILE A 58 7.39 -1.95 18.28
N LEU A 59 7.85 -2.34 17.08
CA LEU A 59 6.98 -2.62 15.94
C LEU A 59 6.35 -4.01 15.96
N GLY A 60 6.82 -4.95 16.77
CA GLY A 60 6.33 -6.33 16.74
C GLY A 60 6.32 -6.91 15.32
N THR A 61 5.12 -7.22 14.80
CA THR A 61 4.92 -7.65 13.41
C THR A 61 5.02 -6.50 12.42
N THR A 62 5.88 -6.67 11.41
CA THR A 62 5.99 -5.75 10.26
C THR A 62 4.96 -6.10 9.20
N ASP A 63 3.71 -6.31 9.62
CA ASP A 63 2.59 -6.72 8.78
C ASP A 63 1.86 -5.52 8.16
N GLY A 64 2.25 -4.29 8.51
CA GLY A 64 1.62 -3.05 8.07
C GLY A 64 0.30 -2.74 8.80
N PHE A 65 -0.08 -3.57 9.78
CA PHE A 65 -1.23 -3.34 10.64
C PHE A 65 -0.81 -2.60 11.91
N SER A 66 -1.47 -1.49 12.19
CA SER A 66 -1.20 -0.63 13.34
C SER A 66 -2.27 -0.86 14.41
N TYR A 67 -2.16 -1.95 15.17
CA TYR A 67 -3.13 -2.26 16.21
C TYR A 67 -3.01 -1.25 17.37
N GLY A 68 -3.97 -0.32 17.48
CA GLY A 68 -4.26 0.47 18.69
C GLY A 68 -3.26 1.54 19.13
N SER A 69 -2.12 1.73 18.45
CA SER A 69 -1.13 2.77 18.80
C SER A 69 -0.77 3.68 17.64
N ASN A 70 -1.03 4.98 17.81
CA ASN A 70 -0.65 6.03 16.86
C ASN A 70 0.88 6.12 16.67
N GLU A 71 1.64 5.89 17.73
CA GLU A 71 3.11 5.87 17.68
C GLU A 71 3.61 4.72 16.81
N ARG A 72 3.02 3.53 16.97
CA ARG A 72 3.34 2.37 16.13
C ARG A 72 3.02 2.62 14.66
N MET A 73 1.86 3.22 14.38
CA MET A 73 1.48 3.62 13.00
C MET A 73 2.51 4.59 12.41
N TYR A 74 2.94 5.60 13.17
CA TYR A 74 3.92 6.59 12.72
C TYR A 74 5.28 5.95 12.39
N LEU A 75 5.78 5.07 13.28
CA LEU A 75 7.04 4.37 13.07
C LEU A 75 6.97 3.41 11.86
N GLN A 76 5.85 2.70 11.67
CA GLN A 76 5.61 1.86 10.48
C GLN A 76 5.68 2.69 9.19
N ARG A 77 5.00 3.84 9.13
CA ARG A 77 5.03 4.74 7.96
C ARG A 77 6.41 5.31 7.68
N LYS A 78 7.16 5.71 8.71
CA LYS A 78 8.55 6.21 8.55
C LYS A 78 9.47 5.17 7.91
N LYS A 79 9.18 3.88 8.10
CA LYS A 79 9.91 2.76 7.50
C LYS A 79 9.39 2.35 6.12
N GLY A 80 8.35 3.02 5.61
CA GLY A 80 7.71 2.66 4.35
C GLY A 80 6.91 1.35 4.43
N LEU A 81 6.53 0.91 5.64
CA LEU A 81 5.62 -0.23 5.80
C LEU A 81 4.19 0.26 5.57
N TRP A 82 3.58 -0.25 4.52
CA TRP A 82 2.20 0.05 4.14
C TRP A 82 1.28 -1.09 4.58
N LYS A 83 0.01 -0.74 4.83
CA LYS A 83 -1.03 -1.74 5.06
C LYS A 83 -1.12 -2.65 3.82
N PRO A 84 -1.09 -3.98 3.97
CA PRO A 84 -1.03 -4.91 2.84
C PRO A 84 -2.35 -5.01 2.10
N VAL A 85 -3.46 -4.72 2.78
CA VAL A 85 -4.80 -4.68 2.19
C VAL A 85 -5.19 -3.26 1.81
N GLY A 86 -5.86 -3.14 0.66
CA GLY A 86 -6.34 -1.86 0.16
C GLY A 86 -7.76 -1.54 0.65
N PRO A 87 -8.23 -0.29 0.45
CA PRO A 87 -9.60 0.11 0.74
C PRO A 87 -10.66 -0.75 0.03
N THR A 88 -10.36 -1.24 -1.17
CA THR A 88 -11.26 -2.06 -1.98
C THR A 88 -11.48 -3.47 -1.42
N ASP A 89 -10.56 -3.95 -0.58
CA ASP A 89 -10.68 -5.25 0.08
C ASP A 89 -11.39 -5.11 1.44
N MET A 90 -11.25 -3.94 2.08
CA MET A 90 -11.74 -3.68 3.45
C MET A 90 -13.15 -3.10 3.52
N TYR A 91 -13.49 -2.17 2.63
CA TYR A 91 -14.73 -1.41 2.71
C TYR A 91 -15.68 -1.85 1.61
N ARG A 92 -16.98 -1.74 1.89
CA ARG A 92 -18.04 -1.96 0.90
C ARG A 92 -18.25 -0.73 0.02
N ILE A 93 -17.99 0.46 0.55
CA ILE A 93 -18.12 1.75 -0.15
C ILE A 93 -16.91 2.63 0.15
N PRO A 94 -16.53 3.56 -0.74
CA PRO A 94 -15.43 4.47 -0.47
C PRO A 94 -15.80 5.40 0.69
N THR A 95 -14.97 5.38 1.73
CA THR A 95 -15.14 6.22 2.94
C THR A 95 -14.67 7.67 2.73
N THR A 96 -13.82 7.91 1.72
CA THR A 96 -13.30 9.24 1.40
C THR A 96 -13.31 9.50 -0.10
N ARG A 97 -13.39 10.78 -0.49
CA ARG A 97 -13.31 11.20 -1.89
C ARG A 97 -12.00 10.78 -2.57
N ALA A 98 -10.91 10.68 -1.81
CA ALA A 98 -9.63 10.21 -2.34
C ALA A 98 -9.67 8.71 -2.70
N GLN A 99 -10.44 7.90 -1.97
CA GLN A 99 -10.62 6.48 -2.30
C GLN A 99 -11.48 6.30 -3.54
N GLU A 100 -12.50 7.13 -3.72
CA GLU A 100 -13.49 7.03 -4.81
C GLU A 100 -12.87 6.87 -6.20
N ILE A 101 -11.78 7.58 -6.48
CA ILE A 101 -11.07 7.56 -7.77
C ILE A 101 -10.56 6.15 -8.12
N GLY A 102 -10.06 5.41 -7.13
CA GLY A 102 -9.47 4.09 -7.33
C GLY A 102 -10.34 2.93 -6.85
N PHE A 103 -11.46 3.21 -6.19
CA PHE A 103 -12.26 2.20 -5.49
C PHE A 103 -12.88 1.18 -6.45
N TRP A 104 -13.39 1.66 -7.59
CA TRP A 104 -14.12 0.86 -8.56
C TRP A 104 -13.24 0.03 -9.50
N THR A 105 -11.91 0.10 -9.33
CA THR A 105 -10.95 -0.61 -10.21
C THR A 105 -11.01 -2.12 -10.08
N LYS A 106 -11.50 -2.65 -8.95
CA LYS A 106 -11.66 -4.09 -8.69
C LYS A 106 -13.13 -4.57 -8.80
N ASP A 107 -14.04 -3.74 -9.30
CA ASP A 107 -15.44 -4.13 -9.46
C ASP A 107 -15.59 -5.15 -10.61
N SER A 108 -16.09 -6.35 -10.29
CA SER A 108 -16.29 -7.43 -11.25
C SER A 108 -17.23 -7.04 -12.40
N LEU A 109 -18.22 -6.18 -12.12
CA LEU A 109 -19.17 -5.70 -13.13
C LEU A 109 -18.50 -4.75 -14.12
N LEU A 110 -17.49 -4.00 -13.68
CA LEU A 110 -16.73 -3.08 -14.53
C LEU A 110 -15.58 -3.77 -15.26
N SER A 111 -15.00 -4.83 -14.69
CA SER A 111 -13.88 -5.57 -15.32
C SER A 111 -14.29 -6.32 -16.58
N GLU A 112 -15.54 -6.79 -16.64
CA GLU A 112 -16.07 -7.54 -17.80
C GLU A 112 -16.81 -6.65 -18.80
N ALA A 113 -17.06 -5.39 -18.44
CA ALA A 113 -17.89 -4.52 -19.23
C ALA A 113 -17.09 -3.74 -20.29
N ASN A 114 -17.60 -3.74 -21.52
CA ASN A 114 -17.14 -2.90 -22.63
C ASN A 114 -17.66 -1.45 -22.53
N TRP A 115 -17.93 -0.97 -21.31
CA TRP A 115 -18.58 0.31 -21.05
C TRP A 115 -17.72 1.49 -21.51
N PHE A 116 -16.40 1.33 -21.50
CA PHE A 116 -15.46 2.33 -21.99
C PHE A 116 -14.64 1.78 -23.17
N LYS A 117 -14.94 2.27 -24.38
CA LYS A 117 -14.05 2.09 -25.52
C LYS A 117 -12.94 3.12 -25.43
N SER A 118 -11.78 2.73 -24.89
CA SER A 118 -10.60 3.59 -24.96
C SER A 118 -10.30 3.91 -26.41
N THR A 119 -10.16 5.19 -26.72
CA THR A 119 -9.60 5.61 -28.01
C THR A 119 -8.20 5.01 -28.14
N LYS A 120 -7.82 4.68 -29.37
CA LYS A 120 -6.49 4.13 -29.66
C LYS A 120 -5.46 5.19 -29.31
N ASN A 121 -4.72 4.95 -28.22
CA ASN A 121 -3.70 5.87 -27.75
C ASN A 121 -2.45 5.70 -28.61
N TYR A 122 -2.16 6.70 -29.45
CA TYR A 122 -0.89 6.80 -30.16
C TYR A 122 0.10 7.51 -29.25
N GLY A 123 0.53 6.83 -28.20
CA GLY A 123 1.56 7.35 -27.31
C GLY A 123 2.78 7.77 -28.14
N GLN A 124 3.34 8.95 -27.84
CA GLN A 124 4.58 9.39 -28.48
C GLN A 124 5.66 8.35 -28.22
N ARG A 125 6.04 7.63 -29.27
CA ARG A 125 7.19 6.72 -29.22
C ARG A 125 8.44 7.56 -29.40
N TYR A 126 9.38 7.43 -28.47
CA TYR A 126 10.73 7.96 -28.70
C TYR A 126 11.31 7.24 -29.91
N SER A 127 11.68 8.00 -30.94
CA SER A 127 12.39 7.43 -32.08
C SER A 127 13.76 6.94 -31.66
N GLU A 128 14.36 6.03 -32.43
CA GLU A 128 15.73 5.57 -32.19
C GLU A 128 16.73 6.74 -32.14
N MET A 129 16.54 7.74 -33.00
CA MET A 129 17.30 8.99 -32.98
C MET A 129 17.15 9.72 -31.65
N THR A 130 15.93 9.88 -31.14
CA THR A 130 15.69 10.52 -29.84
C THR A 130 16.38 9.79 -28.69
N ASN A 131 16.42 8.45 -28.74
CA ASN A 131 17.15 7.64 -27.76
C ASN A 131 18.66 7.81 -27.87
N ILE A 132 19.20 7.93 -29.09
CA ILE A 132 20.62 8.18 -29.34
C ILE A 132 21.01 9.56 -28.81
N PHE A 133 20.26 10.62 -29.14
CA PHE A 133 20.50 11.96 -28.60
C PHE A 133 20.41 12.00 -27.08
N HIS A 134 19.48 11.26 -26.47
CA HIS A 134 19.39 11.15 -25.02
C HIS A 134 20.61 10.48 -24.40
N LYS A 135 21.14 9.40 -25.02
CA LYS A 135 22.37 8.73 -24.57
C LYS A 135 23.60 9.61 -24.73
N LEU A 136 23.71 10.32 -25.86
CA LEU A 136 24.80 11.25 -26.12
C LEU A 136 24.80 12.42 -25.13
N ARG A 137 23.63 12.99 -24.82
CA ARG A 137 23.46 14.05 -23.81
C ARG A 137 23.84 13.61 -22.39
N LEU A 138 23.58 12.35 -22.03
CA LEU A 138 24.00 11.79 -20.74
C LEU A 138 25.52 11.55 -20.68
N ALA A 139 26.14 11.24 -21.82
CA ALA A 139 27.57 10.99 -21.91
C ALA A 139 28.38 12.29 -21.97
N ASP A 140 27.89 13.32 -22.67
CA ASP A 140 28.54 14.63 -22.75
C ASP A 140 27.48 15.75 -22.87
N PRO A 141 27.22 16.51 -21.78
CA PRO A 141 26.14 17.51 -21.74
C PRO A 141 26.33 18.67 -22.73
N LEU A 142 27.53 18.89 -23.24
CA LEU A 142 27.89 20.01 -24.13
C LEU A 142 27.88 19.65 -25.62
N ALA A 143 27.70 18.37 -25.97
CA ALA A 143 27.81 17.88 -27.35
C ALA A 143 26.54 18.08 -28.21
N VAL A 144 25.47 18.67 -27.66
CA VAL A 144 24.16 18.80 -28.33
C VAL A 144 23.69 20.26 -28.45
N LEU A 145 24.63 21.22 -28.53
CA LEU A 145 24.38 22.59 -29.00
C LEU A 145 24.72 22.70 -30.49
#